data_AF-A0A9P5WE17-F1
#
_entry.id   AF-A0A9P5WE17-F1
#
_cell.length_a   1.000
_cell.length_b   1.000
_cell.length_c   1.000
_cell.angle_alpha   90.00
_cell.angle_beta   90.00
_cell.angle_gamma   90.00
#
_symmetry.space_group_name_H-M   'P 1'
#
loop_
_entity.id
_entity.type
_entity.pdbx_description
1 polymer ?
#
loop_
_entity_poly.entity_id
_entity_poly.type
_entity_poly.pdbx_seq_one_letter_code
_entity_poly.pdbx_strand_id
1 'polypeptide(L)'
;TPYVFPIVGGRKVEHLKGNIAALSVSLSEEEIKEIDNANEFDHGFPHTFLSGTILLGGKPQGASNPGEVSWTKVSGNFDWVEEKKPIPPVQL
;
A
#
# COMPACT_ATOMS: atom_id res chain seq x y z
N THR A 1 6.81 -0.74 2.51
CA THR A 1 7.78 -1.81 2.22
C THR A 1 7.12 -2.89 1.39
N PRO A 2 7.67 -3.31 0.24
CA PRO A 2 6.98 -4.23 -0.67
C PRO A 2 7.02 -5.70 -0.25
N TYR A 3 7.87 -6.08 0.71
CA TYR A 3 8.10 -7.47 1.08
C TYR A 3 7.40 -7.80 2.39
N VAL A 4 6.13 -8.17 2.31
CA VAL A 4 5.35 -8.72 3.42
C VAL A 4 4.94 -10.13 3.02
N PHE A 5 5.41 -11.11 3.78
CA PHE A 5 5.08 -12.52 3.57
C PHE A 5 4.10 -12.96 4.67
N PRO A 6 2.80 -13.08 4.36
CA PRO A 6 1.83 -13.49 5.35
C PRO A 6 2.02 -14.96 5.72
N ILE A 7 1.79 -15.30 7.00
CA ILE A 7 1.69 -16.70 7.43
C ILE A 7 0.28 -17.18 7.12
N VAL A 8 0.12 -18.00 6.10
CA VAL A 8 -1.19 -18.52 5.69
C VAL A 8 -1.45 -19.88 6.33
N GLY A 9 -2.39 -19.92 7.28
CA GLY A 9 -2.80 -21.15 7.95
C GLY A 9 -3.87 -21.93 7.18
N GLY A 10 -3.94 -23.25 7.39
CA GLY A 10 -4.98 -24.10 6.82
C GLY A 10 -5.14 -25.41 7.59
N ARG A 11 -6.36 -25.95 7.62
CA ARG A 11 -6.66 -27.25 8.26
C ARG A 11 -7.12 -28.34 7.28
N LYS A 12 -7.26 -27.99 6.00
CA LYS A 12 -7.75 -28.87 4.94
C LYS A 12 -6.83 -28.79 3.72
N VAL A 13 -6.82 -29.85 2.92
CA VAL A 13 -5.98 -29.94 1.71
C VAL A 13 -6.37 -28.87 0.68
N GLU A 14 -7.65 -28.49 0.63
CA GLU A 14 -8.17 -27.48 -0.29
C GLU A 14 -7.56 -26.11 -0.02
N HIS A 15 -7.30 -25.76 1.24
CA HIS A 15 -6.66 -24.48 1.60
C HIS A 15 -5.22 -24.44 1.07
N LEU A 16 -4.47 -25.55 1.21
CA LEU A 16 -3.11 -25.64 0.69
C LEU A 16 -3.09 -25.46 -0.83
N LYS A 17 -3.99 -26.15 -1.55
CA LYS A 17 -4.13 -26.01 -3.00
C LYS A 17 -4.49 -24.58 -3.40
N GLY A 18 -5.42 -23.94 -2.69
CA GLY A 18 -5.80 -22.54 -2.91
C GLY A 18 -4.65 -21.55 -2.69
N ASN A 19 -3.87 -21.73 -1.62
CA ASN A 19 -2.71 -20.88 -1.33
C ASN A 19 -1.63 -20.99 -2.42
N ILE A 20 -1.40 -22.19 -2.95
CA ILE A 20 -0.46 -22.39 -4.06
C ILE A 20 -0.96 -21.68 -5.33
N ALA A 21 -2.26 -21.82 -5.65
CA ALA A 21 -2.86 -21.14 -6.80
C ALA A 21 -2.82 -19.60 -6.67
N ALA A 22 -2.90 -19.07 -5.44
CA ALA A 22 -2.81 -17.64 -5.18
C ALA A 22 -1.43 -17.04 -5.52
N LEU A 23 -0.38 -17.85 -5.59
CA LEU A 23 0.96 -17.38 -6.00
C LEU A 23 0.99 -16.90 -7.46
N SER A 24 0.02 -17.31 -8.28
CA SER A 24 -0.12 -16.91 -9.68
C SER A 24 -0.93 -15.62 -9.87
N VAL A 25 -1.56 -15.11 -8.80
CA VAL A 25 -2.45 -13.96 -8.86
C VAL A 25 -1.63 -12.68 -8.87
N SER A 26 -1.93 -11.80 -9.82
CA SER A 26 -1.41 -10.43 -9.86
C SER A 26 -2.59 -9.48 -9.84
N LEU A 27 -2.49 -8.43 -9.03
CA LEU A 27 -3.48 -7.36 -8.96
C LEU A 27 -2.97 -6.12 -9.68
N SER A 28 -3.88 -5.38 -10.31
CA SER A 28 -3.61 -4.05 -10.85
C SER A 28 -3.50 -3.01 -9.73
N GLU A 29 -2.91 -1.84 -10.02
CA GLU A 29 -2.81 -0.76 -9.03
C GLU A 29 -4.19 -0.29 -8.55
N GLU A 30 -5.20 -0.34 -9.42
CA GLU A 30 -6.58 0.01 -9.13
C GLU A 30 -7.23 -1.02 -8.19
N GLU A 31 -7.02 -2.31 -8.44
CA GLU A 31 -7.52 -3.39 -7.59
C GLU A 31 -6.89 -3.33 -6.18
N ILE A 32 -5.58 -3.03 -6.10
CA ILE A 32 -4.89 -2.81 -4.82
C ILE A 32 -5.50 -1.62 -4.09
N LYS A 33 -5.69 -0.48 -4.78
CA LYS A 33 -6.32 0.72 -4.19
C LYS A 33 -7.75 0.42 -3.72
N GLU A 34 -8.50 -0.39 -4.44
CA GLU A 34 -9.85 -0.79 -4.02
C GLU A 34 -9.81 -1.57 -2.70
N ILE A 35 -8.90 -2.54 -2.59
CA ILE A 35 -8.72 -3.34 -1.36
C ILE A 35 -8.28 -2.45 -0.19
N ASP A 36 -7.30 -1.56 -0.40
CA ASP A 36 -6.80 -0.66 0.64
C ASP A 36 -7.86 0.34 1.12
N ASN A 37 -8.78 0.73 0.25
CA ASN A 37 -9.90 1.64 0.57
C ASN A 37 -11.18 0.92 1.00
N ALA A 38 -11.17 -0.41 1.12
CA ALA A 38 -12.36 -1.19 1.46
C ALA A 38 -12.90 -0.86 2.87
N ASN A 39 -12.06 -0.34 3.75
CA ASN A 39 -12.46 0.19 5.05
C ASN A 39 -11.81 1.56 5.28
N GLU A 40 -12.56 2.48 5.88
CA GLU A 40 -12.00 3.76 6.28
C GLU A 40 -11.10 3.57 7.49
N PHE A 41 -9.80 3.82 7.31
CA PHE A 41 -8.80 3.77 8.37
C PHE A 41 -8.14 5.14 8.54
N ASP A 42 -8.37 5.77 9.68
CA ASP A 42 -7.74 7.05 10.01
C ASP A 42 -6.39 6.82 10.72
N HIS A 43 -5.31 7.22 10.04
CA HIS A 43 -3.95 7.10 10.58
C HIS A 43 -3.67 8.12 11.70
N GLY A 44 -4.49 9.17 11.84
CA GLY A 44 -4.33 10.22 12.83
C GLY A 44 -3.01 11.01 12.70
N PHE A 45 -2.63 11.71 13.77
CA PHE A 45 -1.35 12.41 13.85
C PHE A 45 -0.19 11.43 14.08
N PRO A 46 0.99 11.57 13.42
CA PRO A 46 1.40 12.66 12.53
C PRO A 46 1.04 12.45 11.05
N HIS A 47 0.44 11.32 10.69
CA HIS A 47 0.22 10.95 9.28
C HIS A 47 -0.70 11.91 8.54
N THR A 48 -1.83 12.31 9.15
CA THR A 48 -2.78 13.28 8.56
C THR A 48 -2.22 14.70 8.51
N PHE A 49 -1.22 15.01 9.32
CA PHE A 49 -0.48 16.28 9.25
C PHE A 49 0.53 16.28 8.09
N LEU A 50 1.29 15.20 7.95
CA LEU A 50 2.30 15.09 6.89
C LEU A 50 1.68 14.99 5.50
N SER A 51 0.55 14.30 5.34
CA SER A 51 -0.20 14.23 4.08
C SER A 51 -0.99 15.50 3.75
N GLY A 52 -1.15 16.39 4.75
CA GLY A 52 -1.91 17.64 4.62
C GLY A 52 -3.42 17.48 4.78
N THR A 53 -3.93 16.26 5.00
CA THR A 53 -5.37 16.02 5.18
C THR A 53 -5.94 16.87 6.32
N ILE A 54 -5.23 17.00 7.45
CA ILE A 54 -5.70 17.79 8.61
C ILE A 54 -5.79 19.29 8.32
N LEU A 55 -5.05 19.79 7.32
CA LEU A 55 -4.98 21.22 6.97
C LEU A 55 -5.85 21.58 5.76
N LEU A 56 -5.96 20.68 4.79
CA LEU A 56 -6.60 20.93 3.50
C LEU A 56 -7.93 20.17 3.34
N GLY A 57 -8.29 19.32 4.31
CA GLY A 57 -9.41 18.39 4.20
C GLY A 57 -9.11 17.22 3.26
N GLY A 58 -10.02 16.23 3.23
CA GLY A 58 -9.88 15.02 2.42
C GLY A 58 -9.99 13.74 3.23
N LYS A 59 -9.77 12.59 2.57
CA LYS A 59 -9.73 11.30 3.26
C LYS A 59 -8.49 11.24 4.18
N PRO A 60 -8.64 10.76 5.43
CA PRO A 60 -7.50 10.57 6.31
C PRO A 60 -6.56 9.54 5.69
N GLN A 61 -5.37 10.00 5.28
CA GLN A 61 -4.33 9.15 4.73
C GLN A 61 -2.97 9.57 5.27
N GLY A 62 -2.02 8.63 5.30
CA GLY A 62 -0.61 8.95 5.47
C GLY A 62 0.04 9.37 4.16
N ALA A 63 1.20 10.03 4.27
CA ALA A 63 2.16 10.12 3.17
C ALA A 63 2.98 8.81 3.18
N SER A 64 2.99 8.09 2.05
CA SER A 64 3.69 6.80 1.92
C SER A 64 5.18 7.00 1.64
N ASN A 65 5.51 8.09 0.93
CA ASN A 65 6.88 8.48 0.58
C ASN A 65 7.15 9.96 0.92
N PRO A 66 8.42 10.40 0.97
CA PRO A 66 8.77 11.80 1.26
C PRO A 66 8.21 12.82 0.26
N GLY A 67 7.94 12.40 -0.98
CA GLY A 67 7.33 13.25 -2.01
C GLY A 67 5.83 13.48 -1.82
N GLU A 68 5.16 12.65 -1.03
CA GLU A 68 3.75 12.81 -0.68
C GLU A 68 3.52 13.75 0.49
N VAL A 69 4.57 14.12 1.22
CA VAL A 69 4.49 15.09 2.32
C VAL A 69 4.14 16.47 1.77
N SER A 70 3.09 17.12 2.28
CA SER A 70 2.60 18.38 1.70
C SER A 70 3.63 19.51 1.76
N TRP A 71 4.43 19.57 2.83
CA TRP A 71 5.45 20.61 3.01
C TRP A 71 6.61 20.47 2.02
N THR A 72 6.97 19.25 1.62
CA THR A 72 8.04 19.05 0.64
C THR A 72 7.58 19.52 -0.75
N LYS A 73 6.30 19.30 -1.10
CA LYS A 73 5.70 19.83 -2.34
C LYS A 73 5.67 21.36 -2.39
N VAL A 74 5.43 22.02 -1.26
CA VAL A 74 5.38 23.49 -1.17
C VAL A 74 6.80 24.10 -1.16
N SER A 75 7.78 23.38 -0.62
CA SER A 75 9.14 23.90 -0.45
C SER A 75 9.97 23.89 -1.74
N GLY A 76 9.59 23.10 -2.74
CA GLY A 76 10.26 23.05 -4.04
C GLY A 76 10.08 21.72 -4.77
N ASN A 77 10.75 21.58 -5.91
CA ASN A 77 10.83 20.32 -6.63
C ASN A 77 12.02 19.52 -6.09
N PHE A 78 11.77 18.31 -5.62
CA PHE A 78 12.77 17.39 -5.10
C PHE A 78 12.79 16.11 -5.92
N ASP A 79 13.99 15.65 -6.26
CA ASP A 79 14.19 14.37 -6.95
C ASP A 79 14.25 13.23 -5.92
N TRP A 80 13.14 12.50 -5.78
CA TRP A 80 13.07 11.33 -4.90
C TRP A 80 13.48 10.06 -5.62
N VAL A 81 14.12 9.13 -4.90
CA VAL A 81 14.38 7.79 -5.40
C VAL A 81 13.07 7.01 -5.48
N GLU A 82 12.86 6.28 -6.57
CA GLU A 82 11.68 5.43 -6.74
C GLU A 82 11.59 4.37 -5.63
N GLU A 83 10.37 4.11 -5.15
CA GLU A 83 10.16 3.12 -4.12
C GLU A 83 10.41 1.70 -4.64
N LYS A 84 10.86 0.81 -3.75
CA LYS A 84 11.03 -0.61 -4.09
C LYS A 84 9.67 -1.20 -4.47
N LYS A 85 9.57 -1.75 -5.69
CA LYS A 85 8.35 -2.41 -6.19
C LYS A 85 8.21 -3.85 -5.68
N PRO A 86 6.98 -4.39 -5.60
CA PRO A 86 6.73 -5.81 -5.33
C PRO A 86 7.37 -6.73 -6.38
N ILE A 87 7.69 -7.96 -5.97
CA ILE A 87 8.14 -9.00 -6.91
C ILE A 87 6.89 -9.53 -7.63
N PRO A 88 6.83 -9.48 -8.96
CA PRO A 88 5.68 -10.02 -9.70
C PRO A 88 5.63 -11.55 -9.59
N PRO A 89 4.46 -12.17 -9.74
CA PRO A 89 4.32 -13.62 -9.81
C PRO A 89 5.23 -14.25 -10.87
N VAL A 90 5.88 -15.36 -10.51
CA VAL A 90 6.59 -16.19 -11.48
C VAL A 90 5.54 -16.98 -12.27
N GLN A 91 5.53 -16.82 -13.59
CA GLN A 91 4.73 -17.66 -14.47
C GLN A 91 5.33 -19.07 -14.45
N LEU A 92 4.64 -20.01 -13.80
CA LEU A 92 5.01 -21.43 -13.74
C LEU A 92 4.60 -22.17 -15.01
#